data_AF-M2R4Z4-F1
#
_entry.id   AF-M2R4Z4-F1
#
_cell.length_a   1.000
_cell.length_b   1.000
_cell.length_c   1.000
_cell.angle_alpha   90.00
_cell.angle_beta   90.00
_cell.angle_gamma   90.00
#
_symmetry.space_group_name_H-M   'P 1'
#
loop_
_entity.id
_entity.type
_entity.pdbx_description
1 polymer ?
#
loop_
_entity_poly.entity_id
_entity_poly.type
_entity_poly.pdbx_seq_one_letter_code
_entity_poly.pdbx_strand_id
1 'polypeptide(L)'
;MDVFLLLPNVRSLVLSAWHEAPLHFRSAYAERANPFHTIKRLAVHHVFQADFSHFAAWIRECAAAVGGLRLTHFKLTAGLGLARAQIQEVLSALAAAPLRMLTLALEVVLWAEPELLECISEMCPEFEALTLLCRENALQTQTKACVWLPPTWTYAPHLAGLRRPLVFAWNFYIEPPREHGLADLERIECSWRIARR
;
A
#
# COMPACT_ATOMS: atom_id res chain seq x y z
N MET A 1 0.99 -3.62 24.35
CA MET A 1 0.01 -2.55 24.10
C MET A 1 -1.27 -2.82 24.88
N ASP A 2 -1.32 -2.37 26.14
CA ASP A 2 -2.58 -2.36 26.92
C ASP A 2 -3.44 -1.12 26.64
N VAL A 3 -2.92 -0.17 25.84
CA VAL A 3 -3.59 1.09 25.49
C VAL A 3 -4.93 0.90 24.78
N PHE A 4 -5.14 -0.23 24.08
CA PHE A 4 -6.42 -0.52 23.43
C PHE A 4 -7.55 -0.78 24.42
N LEU A 5 -7.23 -1.24 25.65
CA LEU A 5 -8.23 -1.35 26.72
C LEU A 5 -8.76 0.02 27.16
N LEU A 6 -7.94 1.06 27.03
CA LEU A 6 -8.30 2.44 27.38
C LEU A 6 -9.02 3.15 26.22
N LEU A 7 -8.95 2.61 25.00
CA LEU A 7 -9.47 3.24 23.77
C LEU A 7 -10.41 2.30 22.99
N PRO A 8 -11.52 1.84 23.58
CA PRO A 8 -12.39 0.82 22.97
C PRO A 8 -13.07 1.26 21.66
N ASN A 9 -13.19 2.58 21.45
CA ASN A 9 -13.91 3.17 20.32
C ASN A 9 -13.00 3.80 19.26
N VAL A 10 -11.72 3.41 19.22
CA VAL A 10 -10.76 4.00 18.28
C VAL A 10 -11.16 3.69 16.83
N ARG A 11 -11.34 4.73 16.00
CA ARG A 11 -11.73 4.56 14.58
C ARG A 11 -10.56 4.66 13.62
N SER A 12 -9.49 5.33 14.05
CA SER A 12 -8.28 5.54 13.27
C SER A 12 -7.09 5.18 14.12
N LEU A 13 -6.27 4.27 13.61
CA LEU A 13 -5.05 3.83 14.28
C LEU A 13 -3.86 4.07 13.36
N VAL A 14 -2.82 4.69 13.91
CA VAL A 14 -1.54 4.86 13.24
C VAL A 14 -0.50 4.11 14.07
N LEU A 15 0.16 3.16 13.44
CA LEU A 15 1.27 2.40 14.02
C LEU A 15 2.54 2.79 13.28
N SER A 16 3.62 3.06 14.00
CA SER A 16 4.92 3.38 13.42
C SER A 16 5.99 2.61 14.17
N ALA A 17 6.80 1.85 13.44
CA ALA A 17 7.99 1.23 14.01
C ALA A 17 9.17 2.19 13.94
N TRP A 18 10.12 2.01 14.84
CA TRP A 18 11.42 2.66 14.81
C TRP A 18 12.50 1.59 14.93
N HIS A 19 13.72 1.88 14.49
CA HIS A 19 14.81 0.89 14.49
C HIS A 19 15.11 0.31 15.89
N GLU A 20 14.85 1.08 16.94
CA GLU A 20 15.04 0.69 18.34
C GLU A 20 13.75 0.16 18.99
N ALA A 21 12.60 0.30 18.32
CA ALA A 21 11.29 -0.06 18.83
C ALA A 21 10.43 -0.69 17.71
N PRO A 22 10.67 -1.96 17.37
CA PRO A 22 9.88 -2.66 16.36
C PRO A 22 8.43 -2.83 16.82
N LEU A 23 7.52 -2.95 15.86
CA LEU A 23 6.13 -3.24 16.14
C LEU A 23 5.96 -4.73 16.44
N HIS A 24 5.63 -5.05 17.69
CA HIS A 24 5.32 -6.42 18.09
C HIS A 24 3.83 -6.69 17.96
N PHE A 25 3.45 -7.42 16.92
CA PHE A 25 2.09 -7.90 16.69
C PHE A 25 1.90 -9.21 17.46
N ARG A 26 1.04 -9.22 18.49
CA ARG A 26 0.78 -10.41 19.32
C ARG A 26 -0.68 -10.86 19.19
N SER A 27 -0.87 -12.15 19.04
CA SER A 27 -2.18 -12.83 18.93
C SER A 27 -3.08 -12.61 20.15
N ALA A 28 -2.50 -12.55 21.35
CA ALA A 28 -3.22 -12.36 22.61
C ALA A 28 -4.08 -11.08 22.68
N TYR A 29 -3.85 -10.10 21.79
CA TYR A 29 -4.70 -8.91 21.71
C TYR A 29 -6.07 -9.18 21.06
N ALA A 30 -6.22 -10.25 20.28
CA ALA A 30 -7.46 -10.58 19.60
C ALA A 30 -8.62 -10.85 20.56
N GLU A 31 -8.34 -11.34 21.77
CA GLU A 31 -9.37 -11.70 22.75
C GLU A 31 -9.69 -10.56 23.73
N ARG A 32 -8.67 -9.85 24.21
CA ARG A 32 -8.85 -8.88 25.31
C ARG A 32 -9.02 -7.43 24.85
N ALA A 33 -8.38 -7.05 23.75
CA ALA A 33 -8.23 -5.66 23.36
C ALA A 33 -8.11 -5.51 21.84
N ASN A 34 -9.06 -6.12 21.12
CA ASN A 34 -9.01 -6.20 19.67
C ASN A 34 -9.41 -4.86 19.04
N PRO A 35 -8.47 -4.14 18.41
CA PRO A 35 -8.76 -2.79 17.93
C PRO A 35 -9.59 -2.83 16.62
N PHE A 36 -9.65 -3.97 15.92
CA PHE A 36 -10.41 -4.12 14.67
C PHE A 36 -11.93 -4.17 14.85
N HIS A 37 -12.42 -4.24 16.09
CA HIS A 37 -13.85 -4.14 16.39
C HIS A 37 -14.44 -2.77 15.97
N THR A 38 -13.63 -1.72 16.04
CA THR A 38 -14.07 -0.33 15.81
C THR A 38 -13.24 0.43 14.77
N ILE A 39 -12.02 -0.01 14.48
CA ILE A 39 -11.16 0.64 13.49
C ILE A 39 -11.76 0.58 12.09
N LYS A 40 -11.74 1.75 11.45
CA LYS A 40 -12.06 1.93 10.03
C LYS A 40 -10.85 2.34 9.21
N ARG A 41 -9.83 2.94 9.83
CA ARG A 41 -8.63 3.45 9.18
C ARG A 41 -7.39 2.94 9.89
N LEU A 42 -6.51 2.24 9.18
CA LEU A 42 -5.24 1.79 9.71
C LEU A 42 -4.11 2.31 8.81
N ALA A 43 -3.16 3.01 9.42
CA ALA A 43 -1.91 3.36 8.78
C ALA A 43 -0.76 2.70 9.55
N VAL A 44 0.11 1.99 8.83
CA VAL A 44 1.28 1.33 9.40
C VAL A 44 2.52 1.83 8.67
N HIS A 45 3.46 2.38 9.44
CA HIS A 45 4.69 2.97 8.94
C HIS A 45 5.91 2.22 9.46
N HIS A 46 6.92 2.13 8.60
CA HIS A 46 8.24 1.58 8.89
C HIS A 46 8.24 0.11 9.35
N VAL A 47 7.27 -0.69 8.91
CA VAL A 47 7.30 -2.15 9.18
C VAL A 47 8.54 -2.75 8.55
N PHE A 48 9.29 -3.54 9.32
CA PHE A 48 10.45 -4.27 8.82
C PHE A 48 10.00 -5.50 8.04
N GLN A 49 10.80 -5.91 7.06
CA GLN A 49 10.51 -7.07 6.22
C GLN A 49 10.22 -8.34 7.02
N ALA A 50 10.96 -8.58 8.11
CA ALA A 50 10.79 -9.76 8.98
C ALA A 50 9.45 -9.77 9.75
N ASP A 51 8.80 -8.62 9.92
CA ASP A 51 7.59 -8.50 10.73
C ASP A 51 6.30 -8.64 9.91
N PHE A 52 6.39 -8.71 8.58
CA PHE A 52 5.22 -8.72 7.70
C PHE A 52 4.31 -9.93 7.91
N SER A 53 4.89 -11.13 8.08
CA SER A 53 4.08 -12.32 8.32
C SER A 53 3.40 -12.29 9.69
N HIS A 54 4.06 -11.73 10.70
CA HIS A 54 3.46 -11.50 12.01
C HIS A 54 2.33 -10.46 11.94
N PHE A 55 2.52 -9.40 11.17
CA PHE A 55 1.51 -8.37 10.94
C PHE A 55 0.27 -8.93 10.24
N ALA A 56 0.46 -9.70 9.16
CA ALA A 56 -0.62 -10.33 8.42
C ALA A 56 -1.36 -11.39 9.27
N ALA A 57 -0.62 -12.20 10.06
CA ALA A 57 -1.21 -13.15 10.99
C ALA A 57 -2.08 -12.44 12.05
N TRP A 58 -1.57 -11.36 12.63
CA TRP A 58 -2.32 -10.56 13.60
C TRP A 58 -3.63 -10.00 13.04
N ILE A 59 -3.63 -9.49 11.79
CA ILE A 59 -4.87 -9.06 11.12
C ILE A 59 -5.85 -10.22 11.00
N ARG A 60 -5.41 -11.39 10.54
CA ARG A 60 -6.26 -12.58 10.33
C ARG A 60 -6.89 -13.06 11.64
N GLU A 61 -6.08 -13.19 12.69
CA GLU A 61 -6.53 -13.61 14.01
C GLU A 61 -7.52 -12.62 14.62
N CYS A 62 -7.22 -11.33 14.55
CA CYS A 62 -8.13 -10.30 15.02
C CYS A 62 -9.44 -10.28 14.23
N ALA A 63 -9.39 -10.47 12.91
CA ALA A 63 -10.57 -10.56 12.06
C ALA A 63 -11.44 -11.76 12.46
N ALA A 64 -10.83 -12.93 12.65
CA ALA A 64 -11.53 -14.15 13.07
C ALA A 64 -12.24 -13.97 14.42
N ALA A 65 -11.57 -13.34 15.39
CA ALA A 65 -12.12 -13.12 16.73
C ALA A 65 -13.35 -12.21 16.77
N VAL A 66 -13.52 -11.29 15.80
CA VAL A 66 -14.64 -10.33 15.78
C VAL A 66 -15.63 -10.56 14.63
N GLY A 67 -15.48 -11.67 13.89
CA GLY A 67 -16.36 -12.03 12.78
C GLY A 67 -16.16 -11.17 11.52
N GLY A 68 -14.97 -10.61 11.31
CA GLY A 68 -14.60 -9.86 10.11
C GLY A 68 -14.04 -8.47 10.39
N LEU A 69 -13.44 -7.86 9.36
CA LEU A 69 -12.83 -6.53 9.47
C LEU A 69 -13.83 -5.42 9.10
N ARG A 70 -13.73 -4.26 9.77
CA ARG A 70 -14.49 -3.04 9.42
C ARG A 70 -13.65 -1.98 8.71
N LEU A 71 -12.46 -2.39 8.28
CA LEU A 71 -11.47 -1.50 7.70
C LEU A 71 -11.95 -1.02 6.33
N THR A 72 -11.94 0.30 6.14
CA THR A 72 -12.29 0.95 4.87
C THR A 72 -11.09 1.65 4.25
N HIS A 73 -10.09 2.03 5.05
CA HIS A 73 -8.88 2.71 4.60
C HIS A 73 -7.65 2.00 5.17
N PHE A 74 -6.73 1.63 4.29
CA PHE A 74 -5.46 1.03 4.69
C PHE A 74 -4.28 1.77 4.04
N LYS A 75 -3.29 2.14 4.86
CA LYS A 75 -2.02 2.70 4.39
C LYS A 75 -0.87 1.87 4.93
N LEU A 76 0.01 1.44 4.04
CA LEU A 76 1.23 0.73 4.39
C LEU A 76 2.45 1.47 3.85
N THR A 77 3.45 1.62 4.70
CA THR A 77 4.76 2.15 4.34
C THR A 77 5.81 1.30 4.99
N ALA A 78 6.66 0.64 4.20
CA ALA A 78 7.78 -0.12 4.72
C ALA A 78 9.01 0.77 4.99
N GLY A 79 9.87 0.29 5.89
CA GLY A 79 11.18 0.92 6.13
C GLY A 79 12.18 0.63 5.00
N LEU A 80 12.20 -0.61 4.52
CA LEU A 80 13.11 -1.12 3.48
C LEU A 80 12.31 -1.94 2.47
N GLY A 81 11.63 -1.27 1.55
CA GLY A 81 10.89 -1.91 0.46
C GLY A 81 9.84 -2.93 0.90
N LEU A 82 9.10 -3.48 -0.06
CA LEU A 82 8.22 -4.61 0.16
C LEU A 82 8.55 -5.64 -0.91
N ALA A 83 8.61 -6.92 -0.56
CA ALA A 83 8.64 -8.00 -1.53
C ALA A 83 7.21 -8.40 -1.96
N ARG A 84 7.06 -9.08 -3.12
CA ARG A 84 5.77 -9.57 -3.64
C ARG A 84 4.96 -10.25 -2.56
N ALA A 85 5.59 -11.25 -1.97
CA ALA A 85 4.98 -12.17 -1.06
C ALA A 85 4.43 -11.42 0.17
N GLN A 86 5.14 -10.39 0.63
CA GLN A 86 4.71 -9.58 1.77
C GLN A 86 3.49 -8.73 1.44
N ILE A 87 3.45 -8.11 0.25
CA ILE A 87 2.27 -7.36 -0.19
C ILE A 87 1.07 -8.29 -0.32
N GLN A 88 1.24 -9.41 -1.02
CA GLN A 88 0.20 -10.42 -1.20
C GLN A 88 -0.29 -10.98 0.15
N GLU A 89 0.62 -11.24 1.09
CA GLU A 89 0.27 -11.72 2.42
C GLU A 89 -0.58 -10.71 3.19
N VAL A 90 -0.24 -9.42 3.14
CA VAL A 90 -1.05 -8.37 3.77
C VAL A 90 -2.38 -8.17 3.06
N LEU A 91 -2.40 -8.13 1.73
CA LEU A 91 -3.64 -8.00 0.95
C LEU A 91 -4.57 -9.18 1.22
N SER A 92 -4.05 -10.40 1.36
CA SER A 92 -4.87 -11.59 1.64
C SER A 92 -5.47 -11.54 3.05
N ALA A 93 -4.72 -11.04 4.04
CA ALA A 93 -5.23 -10.80 5.37
C ALA A 93 -6.34 -9.73 5.40
N LEU A 94 -6.30 -8.79 4.44
CA LEU A 94 -7.27 -7.71 4.30
C LEU A 94 -8.44 -8.03 3.36
N ALA A 95 -8.43 -9.15 2.64
CA ALA A 95 -9.40 -9.46 1.59
C ALA A 95 -10.86 -9.48 2.08
N ALA A 96 -11.09 -9.82 3.35
CA ALA A 96 -12.41 -9.83 3.97
C ALA A 96 -12.88 -8.45 4.48
N ALA A 97 -12.02 -7.42 4.42
CA ALA A 97 -12.38 -6.08 4.84
C ALA A 97 -13.14 -5.34 3.73
N PRO A 98 -14.11 -4.46 4.08
CA PRO A 98 -14.80 -3.60 3.11
C PRO A 98 -13.92 -2.41 2.70
N LEU A 99 -12.72 -2.70 2.22
CA LEU A 99 -11.73 -1.71 1.84
C LEU A 99 -12.22 -0.87 0.66
N ARG A 100 -12.10 0.44 0.80
CA ARG A 100 -12.42 1.45 -0.23
C ARG A 100 -11.21 2.23 -0.66
N MET A 101 -10.22 2.38 0.23
CA MET A 101 -8.99 3.11 -0.05
C MET A 101 -7.77 2.30 0.37
N LEU A 102 -6.82 2.19 -0.54
CA LEU A 102 -5.52 1.57 -0.33
C LEU A 102 -4.40 2.54 -0.70
N THR A 103 -3.44 2.72 0.20
CA THR A 103 -2.20 3.44 -0.08
C THR A 103 -1.02 2.52 0.21
N LEU A 104 -0.21 2.23 -0.81
CA LEU A 104 1.03 1.48 -0.69
C LEU A 104 2.21 2.37 -1.06
N ALA A 105 3.18 2.48 -0.16
CA ALA A 105 4.50 3.04 -0.48
C ALA A 105 5.47 1.89 -0.78
N LEU A 106 5.84 1.80 -2.05
CA LEU A 106 6.68 0.80 -2.69
C LEU A 106 8.07 1.39 -3.00
N GLU A 107 9.06 0.52 -3.14
CA GLU A 107 10.37 0.90 -3.70
C GLU A 107 10.42 0.52 -5.18
N VAL A 108 10.85 1.46 -6.02
CA VAL A 108 10.89 1.36 -7.50
C VAL A 108 11.65 0.14 -7.96
N VAL A 109 12.78 -0.12 -7.30
CA VAL A 109 13.71 -1.20 -7.65
C VAL A 109 13.06 -2.58 -7.50
N LEU A 110 12.00 -2.69 -6.71
CA LEU A 110 11.39 -3.95 -6.37
C LEU A 110 10.00 -4.15 -7.01
N TRP A 111 9.17 -3.09 -7.19
CA TRP A 111 7.71 -3.25 -7.40
C TRP A 111 7.03 -2.24 -8.34
N ALA A 112 7.62 -1.89 -9.48
CA ALA A 112 6.93 -1.13 -10.54
C ALA A 112 6.38 -2.05 -11.66
N GLU A 113 5.96 -3.26 -11.32
CA GLU A 113 5.44 -4.24 -12.26
C GLU A 113 3.90 -4.16 -12.38
N PRO A 114 3.32 -4.19 -13.60
CA PRO A 114 1.88 -4.13 -13.79
C PRO A 114 1.09 -5.26 -13.11
N GLU A 115 1.70 -6.43 -12.92
CA GLU A 115 1.14 -7.62 -12.27
C GLU A 115 0.73 -7.35 -10.80
N LEU A 116 1.32 -6.36 -10.14
CA LEU A 116 0.88 -5.93 -8.82
C LEU A 116 -0.54 -5.36 -8.86
N LEU A 117 -0.87 -4.57 -9.89
CA LEU A 117 -2.18 -3.96 -10.02
C LEU A 117 -3.26 -5.00 -10.29
N GLU A 118 -2.94 -6.01 -11.09
CA GLU A 118 -3.83 -7.13 -11.35
C GLU A 118 -4.16 -7.84 -10.02
N CYS A 119 -3.14 -8.19 -9.24
CA CYS A 119 -3.32 -8.80 -7.92
C CYS A 119 -4.15 -7.93 -6.96
N ILE A 120 -3.92 -6.61 -6.93
CA ILE A 120 -4.72 -5.68 -6.12
C ILE A 120 -6.18 -5.68 -6.60
N SER A 121 -6.41 -5.65 -7.91
CA SER A 121 -7.76 -5.59 -8.49
C SER A 121 -8.57 -6.86 -8.23
N GLU A 122 -7.92 -8.03 -8.27
CA GLU A 122 -8.54 -9.33 -7.99
C GLU A 122 -8.92 -9.47 -6.51
N MET A 123 -8.03 -9.05 -5.62
CA MET A 123 -8.22 -9.22 -4.17
C MET A 123 -9.17 -8.19 -3.56
N CYS A 124 -9.30 -7.02 -4.18
CA CYS A 124 -10.07 -5.91 -3.65
C CYS A 124 -10.80 -5.16 -4.79
N PRO A 125 -11.80 -5.80 -5.43
CA PRO A 125 -12.46 -5.28 -6.63
C PRO A 125 -13.32 -4.02 -6.37
N GLU A 126 -13.63 -3.72 -5.10
CA GLU A 126 -14.51 -2.63 -4.69
C GLU A 126 -13.76 -1.33 -4.32
N PHE A 127 -12.47 -1.20 -4.66
CA PHE A 127 -11.69 0.00 -4.37
C PHE A 127 -12.25 1.25 -5.06
N GLU A 128 -12.33 2.35 -4.30
CA GLU A 128 -12.68 3.68 -4.77
C GLU A 128 -11.42 4.55 -4.95
N ALA A 129 -10.33 4.24 -4.23
CA ALA A 129 -9.07 4.96 -4.35
C ALA A 129 -7.85 4.05 -4.14
N LEU A 130 -6.87 4.17 -5.01
CA LEU A 130 -5.58 3.50 -4.93
C LEU A 130 -4.47 4.52 -5.07
N THR A 131 -3.58 4.56 -4.09
CA THR A 131 -2.37 5.39 -4.14
C THR A 131 -1.14 4.50 -4.10
N LEU A 132 -0.33 4.53 -5.14
CA LEU A 132 0.97 3.86 -5.17
C LEU A 132 2.09 4.88 -5.18
N LEU A 133 2.97 4.83 -4.18
CA LEU A 133 4.10 5.74 -4.09
C LEU A 133 5.38 4.95 -4.32
N CYS A 134 6.17 5.34 -5.31
CA CYS A 134 7.44 4.73 -5.65
C CYS A 134 8.62 5.49 -5.02
N ARG A 135 9.54 4.80 -4.36
CA ARG A 135 10.80 5.37 -3.85
C ARG A 135 11.98 4.92 -4.69
N GLU A 136 12.84 5.85 -5.07
CA GLU A 136 14.03 5.53 -5.87
C GLU A 136 15.05 4.67 -5.10
N ASN A 137 15.07 4.79 -3.77
CA ASN A 137 15.92 4.00 -2.89
C ASN A 137 15.38 4.00 -1.46
N ALA A 138 15.92 3.09 -0.63
CA ALA A 138 15.54 2.92 0.77
C ALA A 138 15.86 4.13 1.67
N LEU A 139 16.79 5.00 1.27
CA LEU A 139 17.16 6.21 2.02
C LEU A 139 16.20 7.38 1.76
N GLN A 140 15.28 7.25 0.80
CA GLN A 140 14.32 8.30 0.46
C GLN A 140 13.24 8.41 1.55
N THR A 141 13.35 9.44 2.39
CA THR A 141 12.41 9.72 3.48
C THR A 141 11.18 10.54 3.05
N GLN A 142 11.31 11.31 1.97
CA GLN A 142 10.22 12.17 1.45
C GLN A 142 9.64 11.64 0.14
N THR A 143 8.32 11.76 -0.02
CA THR A 143 7.68 11.50 -1.31
C THR A 143 8.10 12.57 -2.31
N LYS A 144 8.71 12.16 -3.42
CA LYS A 144 9.02 13.01 -4.57
C LYS A 144 8.55 12.32 -5.85
N ALA A 145 8.41 13.08 -6.92
CA ALA A 145 8.16 12.52 -8.24
C ALA A 145 9.24 11.49 -8.60
N CYS A 146 8.85 10.39 -9.23
CA CYS A 146 9.70 9.25 -9.53
C CYS A 146 9.39 8.67 -10.92
N VAL A 147 10.42 8.15 -11.58
CA VAL A 147 10.29 7.44 -12.85
C VAL A 147 9.82 6.02 -12.59
N TRP A 148 8.70 5.64 -13.19
CA TRP A 148 8.17 4.27 -13.18
C TRP A 148 8.76 3.47 -14.34
N LEU A 149 8.95 2.16 -14.18
CA LEU A 149 9.71 1.33 -15.14
C LEU A 149 8.99 1.16 -16.49
N PRO A 150 7.73 0.67 -16.51
CA PRO A 150 6.82 0.85 -17.62
C PRO A 150 6.25 2.28 -17.72
N PRO A 151 5.89 2.74 -18.94
CA PRO A 151 5.03 3.91 -19.15
C PRO A 151 3.69 3.80 -18.43
N THR A 152 3.02 4.92 -18.17
CA THR A 152 1.82 4.94 -17.34
C THR A 152 0.64 4.18 -17.96
N TRP A 153 0.52 4.23 -19.29
CA TRP A 153 -0.57 3.59 -20.02
C TRP A 153 -0.52 2.05 -19.95
N THR A 154 0.65 1.43 -19.70
CA THR A 154 0.74 -0.03 -19.59
C THR A 154 0.08 -0.57 -18.33
N TYR A 155 -0.14 0.27 -17.32
CA TYR A 155 -0.77 -0.14 -16.06
C TYR A 155 -2.29 -0.15 -16.13
N ALA A 156 -2.89 0.65 -17.02
CA ALA A 156 -4.33 0.83 -17.10
C ALA A 156 -5.11 -0.48 -17.34
N PRO A 157 -4.67 -1.40 -18.23
CA PRO A 157 -5.37 -2.68 -18.44
C PRO A 157 -5.45 -3.54 -17.17
N HIS A 158 -4.44 -3.46 -16.29
CA HIS A 158 -4.38 -4.25 -15.05
C HIS A 158 -5.31 -3.71 -13.96
N LEU A 159 -5.91 -2.54 -14.16
CA LEU A 159 -6.95 -1.97 -13.29
C LEU A 159 -8.36 -2.30 -13.77
N ALA A 160 -8.51 -2.96 -14.93
CA ALA A 160 -9.83 -3.26 -15.52
C ALA A 160 -10.70 -4.19 -14.66
N GLY A 161 -10.09 -4.94 -13.73
CA GLY A 161 -10.82 -5.81 -12.79
C GLY A 161 -11.62 -5.05 -11.70
N LEU A 162 -11.39 -3.75 -11.54
CA LEU A 162 -12.07 -2.93 -10.54
C LEU A 162 -13.51 -2.61 -10.97
N ARG A 163 -14.45 -2.76 -10.04
CA ARG A 163 -15.88 -2.59 -10.29
C ARG A 163 -16.38 -1.17 -10.11
N ARG A 164 -15.54 -0.29 -9.56
CA ARG A 164 -15.89 1.10 -9.22
C ARG A 164 -14.95 2.09 -9.89
N PRO A 165 -15.39 3.34 -10.10
CA PRO A 165 -14.51 4.42 -10.51
C PRO A 165 -13.35 4.55 -9.51
N LEU A 166 -12.13 4.39 -10.01
CA LEU A 166 -10.92 4.44 -9.20
C LEU A 166 -10.31 5.84 -9.26
N VAL A 167 -10.18 6.48 -8.10
CA VAL A 167 -9.23 7.58 -7.92
C VAL A 167 -7.83 6.97 -7.80
N PHE A 168 -7.09 7.00 -8.90
CA PHE A 168 -5.72 6.51 -8.94
C PHE A 168 -4.73 7.66 -8.72
N ALA A 169 -3.79 7.47 -7.80
CA ALA A 169 -2.73 8.43 -7.53
C ALA A 169 -1.37 7.73 -7.48
N TRP A 170 -0.37 8.40 -8.04
CA TRP A 170 1.02 8.00 -7.94
C TRP A 170 1.94 9.21 -7.98
N ASN A 171 3.16 9.03 -7.52
CA ASN A 171 4.20 10.06 -7.60
C ASN A 171 4.98 9.93 -8.91
N PHE A 172 4.29 10.08 -10.04
CA PHE A 172 4.90 9.99 -11.37
C PHE A 172 5.74 11.23 -11.69
N TYR A 173 6.92 11.03 -12.27
CA TYR A 173 7.75 12.08 -12.82
C TYR A 173 7.40 12.29 -14.30
N ILE A 174 6.83 13.46 -14.61
CA ILE A 174 6.61 13.92 -15.98
C ILE A 174 7.68 14.98 -16.25
N GLU A 175 8.59 14.74 -17.19
CA GLU A 175 9.42 15.83 -17.68
C GLU A 175 8.53 16.77 -18.51
N PRO A 176 8.43 18.07 -18.16
CA PRO A 176 7.64 18.99 -18.96
C PRO A 176 8.24 19.08 -20.37
N PRO A 177 7.43 18.98 -21.44
CA PRO A 177 7.93 19.10 -22.80
C PRO A 177 8.60 20.46 -22.97
N ARG A 178 9.86 20.47 -23.41
CA ARG A 178 10.62 21.71 -23.52
C ARG A 178 10.14 22.61 -24.67
N GLU A 179 9.48 22.05 -25.70
CA GLU A 179 9.11 22.81 -26.91
C GLU A 179 7.92 22.26 -27.74
N HIS A 180 7.20 21.21 -27.32
CA HIS A 180 6.15 20.56 -28.13
C HIS A 180 4.82 20.38 -27.39
N GLY A 181 3.70 20.53 -28.11
CA GLY A 181 2.33 20.51 -27.56
C GLY A 181 1.91 19.18 -26.94
N LEU A 182 0.81 19.19 -26.18
CA LEU A 182 0.24 18.09 -25.37
C LEU A 182 0.00 16.74 -26.09
N ALA A 183 0.20 16.66 -27.41
CA ALA A 183 -0.02 15.45 -28.21
C ALA A 183 1.08 14.37 -28.05
N ASP A 184 2.21 14.69 -27.39
CA ASP A 184 3.41 13.84 -27.36
C ASP A 184 3.63 13.09 -26.01
N LEU A 185 2.56 12.73 -25.29
CA LEU A 185 2.65 12.00 -24.00
C LEU A 185 3.49 10.71 -24.11
N GLU A 186 3.39 9.98 -25.21
CA GLU A 186 4.22 8.79 -25.46
C GLU A 186 5.72 9.11 -25.52
N ARG A 187 6.11 10.24 -26.12
CA ARG A 187 7.52 10.68 -26.16
C ARG A 187 7.99 11.20 -24.81
N ILE A 188 7.11 11.86 -24.06
CA ILE A 188 7.42 12.41 -22.72
C ILE A 188 7.75 11.28 -21.74
N GLU A 189 7.03 10.16 -21.79
CA GLU A 189 7.27 9.03 -20.88
C GLU A 189 8.38 8.08 -21.36
N CYS A 190 8.58 7.92 -22.68
CA CYS A 190 9.56 6.97 -23.23
C CYS A 190 10.98 7.54 -23.42
N SER A 191 11.15 8.86 -23.43
CA SER A 191 12.42 9.53 -23.76
C SER A 191 13.58 9.23 -22.78
N TRP A 192 13.27 8.80 -21.55
CA TRP A 192 14.29 8.45 -20.55
C TRP A 192 15.06 7.16 -20.84
N ARG A 193 14.54 6.24 -21.67
CA ARG A 193 15.25 4.99 -22.02
C ARG A 193 16.42 5.22 -22.99
N ILE A 194 16.50 6.37 -23.66
CA ILE A 194 17.51 6.64 -24.68
C ILE A 194 18.74 7.37 -24.11
N ALA A 195 18.63 8.02 -22.94
CA ALA A 195 19.69 8.83 -22.34
C ALA A 195 20.68 8.07 -21.42
N ARG A 196 20.53 6.75 -21.26
CA ARG A 196 21.50 5.90 -20.56
C ARG A 196 22.07 4.84 -21.51
N ARG A 197 23.04 5.24 -22.31
CA ARG A 197 24.10 4.38 -22.85
C ARG A 197 25.44 5.07 -22.65
#